data_AF-A0A7J2JGJ8-F1
#
_entry.id   AF-A0A7J2JGJ8-F1
#
_cell.length_a   1.000
_cell.length_b   1.000
_cell.length_c   1.000
_cell.angle_alpha   90.00
_cell.angle_beta   90.00
_cell.angle_gamma   90.00
#
_symmetry.space_group_name_H-M   'P 1'
#
loop_
_entity.id
_entity.type
_entity.pdbx_description
1 polymer ?
#
loop_
_entity_poly.entity_id
_entity_poly.type
_entity_poly.pdbx_seq_one_letter_code
_entity_poly.pdbx_strand_id
1 'polypeptide(L)'
;MTHLRVAVLSIDALGADLLWKFIDEGELPAFSKLVSSGAVVERLKTTLPPTTAPAHAAAITGCYPVKSGVTGNLIFEPSTDRAFMYSYTAFGLDSRSLLVDPAWCILERRGFRQLVVGYPLSWPPFVRNVIGAYFNYDLHLKESQRLKVSLKDCEGSFKVGNSCVSLRAGDRGVILACRGREEWLEVGGWSSWLPTSIKGSRGFFRVKLLKLGGDFAEIYVSEIFRELDTIEGGLASKLMEGMEIYPGTGDGFGLY
;
A
#
# COMPACT_ATOMS: atom_id res chain seq x y z
N MET A 1 15.94 8.51 -33.00
CA MET A 1 15.84 9.36 -31.79
C MET A 1 16.19 8.50 -30.60
N THR A 2 17.15 8.91 -29.78
CA THR A 2 17.43 8.21 -28.51
C THR A 2 16.22 8.37 -27.60
N HIS A 3 15.64 7.25 -27.16
CA HIS A 3 14.56 7.30 -26.18
C HIS A 3 15.16 7.65 -24.82
N LEU A 4 15.07 8.93 -24.44
CA LEU A 4 15.43 9.38 -23.11
C LEU A 4 14.57 8.64 -22.08
N ARG A 5 15.24 8.01 -21.11
CA ARG A 5 14.59 7.36 -19.96
C ARG A 5 14.76 8.27 -18.75
N VAL A 6 13.72 8.39 -17.95
CA VAL A 6 13.72 9.19 -16.73
C VAL A 6 13.56 8.26 -15.55
N ALA A 7 14.41 8.43 -14.53
CA ALA A 7 14.27 7.79 -13.24
C ALA A 7 14.05 8.88 -12.18
N VAL A 8 13.09 8.66 -11.29
CA VAL A 8 12.81 9.54 -10.15
C VAL A 8 13.00 8.71 -8.89
N LEU A 9 13.89 9.17 -8.02
CA LEU A 9 14.17 8.55 -6.73
C LEU A 9 13.71 9.51 -5.63
N SER A 10 12.79 9.05 -4.78
CA SER A 10 12.40 9.75 -3.57
C SER A 10 12.99 9.03 -2.37
N ILE A 11 13.62 9.78 -1.47
CA ILE A 11 14.23 9.25 -0.25
C ILE A 11 13.59 9.98 0.91
N ASP A 12 12.83 9.24 1.73
CA ASP A 12 12.12 9.84 2.85
C ASP A 12 13.12 10.38 3.89
N ALA A 13 12.78 11.52 4.49
CA ALA A 13 13.56 12.22 5.51
C ALA A 13 15.02 12.54 5.15
N LEU A 14 15.40 12.58 3.85
CA LEU A 14 16.74 13.03 3.44
C LEU A 14 16.88 14.55 3.56
N GLY A 15 17.24 15.01 4.77
CA GLY A 15 17.50 16.43 5.04
C GLY A 15 18.78 16.92 4.35
N ALA A 16 18.72 18.11 3.75
CA ALA A 16 19.87 18.70 3.03
C ALA A 16 21.13 18.81 3.90
N ASP A 17 20.99 19.22 5.16
CA ASP A 17 22.14 19.40 6.06
C ASP A 17 22.85 18.06 6.36
N LEU A 18 22.09 16.96 6.46
CA LEU A 18 22.65 15.61 6.63
C LEU A 18 23.27 15.09 5.33
N LEU A 19 22.61 15.32 4.20
CA LEU A 19 23.13 14.94 2.88
C LEU A 19 24.51 15.57 2.64
N TRP A 20 24.66 16.87 2.86
CA TRP A 20 25.92 17.57 2.65
C TRP A 20 27.00 17.09 3.62
N LYS A 21 26.66 16.96 4.91
CA LYS A 21 27.58 16.41 5.91
C LYS A 21 28.14 15.05 5.48
N PHE A 22 27.29 14.11 5.09
CA PHE A 22 27.73 12.75 4.73
C PHE A 22 28.45 12.69 3.37
N ILE A 23 28.20 13.63 2.46
CA ILE A 23 29.02 13.79 1.25
C ILE A 23 30.43 14.26 1.62
N ASP A 24 30.54 15.27 2.49
CA ASP A 24 31.83 15.85 2.91
C ASP A 24 32.67 14.86 3.73
N GLU A 25 32.03 14.01 4.53
CA GLU A 25 32.66 12.91 5.27
C GLU A 25 33.08 11.73 4.35
N GLY A 26 32.66 11.72 3.09
CA GLY A 26 32.98 10.66 2.12
C GLY A 26 32.09 9.41 2.20
N GLU A 27 31.05 9.43 3.04
CA GLU A 27 30.15 8.30 3.30
C GLU A 27 29.12 8.09 2.17
N LEU A 28 28.86 9.11 1.35
CA LEU A 28 27.91 9.06 0.23
C LEU A 28 28.57 9.25 -1.15
N PRO A 29 29.47 8.36 -1.59
CA PRO A 29 30.23 8.53 -2.84
C PRO A 29 29.34 8.54 -4.10
N ALA A 30 28.22 7.82 -4.09
CA ALA A 30 27.26 7.84 -5.19
C ALA A 30 26.56 9.20 -5.32
N PHE A 31 26.17 9.83 -4.20
CA PHE A 31 25.59 11.17 -4.21
C PHE A 31 26.62 12.23 -4.59
N SER A 32 27.86 12.13 -4.09
CA SER A 32 28.97 13.01 -4.48
C SER A 32 29.16 13.03 -6.01
N LYS A 33 29.12 11.85 -6.65
CA LYS A 33 29.17 11.74 -8.11
C LYS A 33 27.95 12.36 -8.81
N LEU A 34 26.74 12.16 -8.29
CA LEU A 34 25.52 12.75 -8.86
C LEU A 34 25.55 14.28 -8.79
N VAL A 35 25.96 14.84 -7.66
CA VAL A 35 26.07 16.29 -7.47
C VAL A 35 27.12 16.89 -8.38
N SER A 36 28.32 16.30 -8.46
CA SER A 36 29.43 16.84 -9.26
C SER A 36 29.23 16.74 -10.79
N SER A 37 28.35 15.84 -11.25
CA SER A 37 28.08 15.64 -12.67
C SER A 37 26.69 16.13 -13.13
N GLY A 38 25.90 16.70 -12.21
CA GLY A 38 24.52 17.11 -12.45
C GLY A 38 24.25 18.55 -12.05
N ALA A 39 22.96 18.88 -11.92
CA ALA A 39 22.49 20.12 -11.34
C ALA A 39 21.88 19.83 -9.97
N VAL A 40 22.14 20.69 -8.99
CA VAL A 40 21.67 20.52 -7.62
C VAL A 40 20.97 21.78 -7.11
N VAL A 41 19.91 21.56 -6.34
CA VAL A 41 19.30 22.60 -5.50
C VAL A 41 19.86 22.38 -4.09
N GLU A 42 20.63 23.35 -3.57
CA GLU A 42 21.35 23.18 -2.29
C GLU A 42 20.43 22.86 -1.11
N ARG A 43 19.26 23.53 -1.04
CA ARG A 43 18.23 23.28 -0.02
C ARG A 43 16.85 23.41 -0.63
N LEU A 44 16.04 22.36 -0.53
CA LEU A 44 14.65 22.35 -0.96
C LEU A 44 13.73 22.69 0.22
N LYS A 45 12.80 23.64 0.02
CA LYS A 45 11.72 23.89 0.99
C LYS A 45 10.59 22.90 0.77
N THR A 46 10.22 22.17 1.83
CA THR A 46 9.10 21.22 1.80
C THR A 46 7.74 21.91 2.00
N THR A 47 6.65 21.14 1.95
CA THR A 47 5.29 21.59 2.24
C THR A 47 5.08 21.92 3.72
N LEU A 48 4.01 22.65 4.02
CA LEU A 48 3.46 22.75 5.37
C LEU A 48 2.13 21.98 5.45
N PRO A 49 1.98 21.00 6.36
CA PRO A 49 2.98 20.55 7.35
C PRO A 49 4.14 19.75 6.71
N PRO A 50 5.35 19.78 7.30
CA PRO A 50 6.54 19.10 6.77
C PRO A 50 6.54 17.61 7.15
N THR A 51 5.53 16.88 6.70
CA THR A 51 5.36 15.44 6.97
C THR A 51 5.45 14.63 5.67
N THR A 52 5.73 13.33 5.79
CA THR A 52 5.97 12.42 4.65
C THR A 52 4.86 12.50 3.59
N ALA A 53 3.59 12.38 3.97
CA ALA A 53 2.51 12.28 3.00
C ALA A 53 2.26 13.58 2.22
N PRO A 54 2.13 14.76 2.86
CA PRO A 54 2.01 16.02 2.15
C PRO A 54 3.20 16.33 1.25
N ALA A 55 4.43 16.02 1.69
CA ALA A 55 5.64 16.29 0.92
C ALA A 55 5.70 15.42 -0.36
N HIS A 56 5.44 14.12 -0.24
CA HIS A 56 5.41 13.22 -1.39
C HIS A 56 4.24 13.52 -2.33
N ALA A 57 3.06 13.85 -1.78
CA ALA A 57 1.92 14.27 -2.59
C ALA A 57 2.25 15.50 -3.43
N ALA A 58 2.87 16.52 -2.82
CA ALA A 58 3.27 17.72 -3.55
C ALA A 58 4.35 17.44 -4.60
N ALA A 59 5.34 16.60 -4.28
CA ALA A 59 6.40 16.23 -5.20
C ALA A 59 5.86 15.55 -6.47
N ILE A 60 4.89 14.63 -6.34
CA ILE A 60 4.38 13.88 -7.49
C ILE A 60 3.22 14.57 -8.24
N THR A 61 2.48 15.46 -7.57
CA THR A 61 1.32 16.15 -8.18
C THR A 61 1.62 17.59 -8.60
N GLY A 62 2.70 18.18 -8.09
CA GLY A 62 2.98 19.61 -8.21
C GLY A 62 1.98 20.52 -7.48
N CYS A 63 1.15 19.97 -6.58
CA CYS A 63 0.09 20.69 -5.89
C CYS A 63 0.35 20.82 -4.38
N TYR A 64 -0.02 21.97 -3.81
CA TYR A 64 0.00 22.15 -2.35
C TYR A 64 -0.98 21.19 -1.64
N PRO A 65 -0.76 20.89 -0.34
CA PRO A 65 -1.61 20.00 0.45
C PRO A 65 -3.12 20.27 0.34
N VAL A 66 -3.52 21.54 0.35
CA VAL A 66 -4.93 21.94 0.20
C VAL A 66 -5.56 21.51 -1.12
N LYS A 67 -4.76 21.46 -2.20
CA LYS A 67 -5.22 21.09 -3.53
C LYS A 67 -5.05 19.59 -3.79
N SER A 68 -3.98 18.97 -3.30
CA SER A 68 -3.80 17.53 -3.42
C SER A 68 -4.75 16.73 -2.52
N GLY A 69 -5.30 17.35 -1.47
CA GLY A 69 -6.14 16.70 -0.45
C GLY A 69 -5.34 16.08 0.69
N VAL A 70 -4.01 15.96 0.55
CA VAL A 70 -3.14 15.30 1.51
C VAL A 70 -2.55 16.33 2.48
N THR A 71 -3.28 16.62 3.55
CA THR A 71 -2.94 17.67 4.53
C THR A 71 -2.12 17.18 5.72
N GLY A 72 -1.89 15.88 5.85
CA GLY A 72 -1.05 15.27 6.88
C GLY A 72 -0.90 13.78 6.66
N ASN A 73 -0.05 13.11 7.45
CA ASN A 73 0.02 11.64 7.47
C ASN A 73 -1.29 11.00 7.94
N LEU A 74 -2.04 11.71 8.78
CA LEU A 74 -3.43 11.40 9.13
C LEU A 74 -4.26 12.63 8.78
N ILE A 75 -5.29 12.44 7.98
CA ILE A 75 -6.19 13.49 7.49
C ILE A 75 -7.51 13.34 8.23
N PHE A 76 -7.97 14.37 8.93
CA PHE A 76 -9.24 14.30 9.64
C PHE A 76 -10.42 14.23 8.66
N GLU A 77 -11.29 13.24 8.85
CA GLU A 77 -12.45 12.91 8.02
C GLU A 77 -13.70 12.69 8.90
N PRO A 78 -14.38 13.78 9.32
CA PRO A 78 -15.46 13.74 10.32
C PRO A 78 -16.73 13.00 9.85
N SER A 79 -16.88 12.76 8.54
CA SER A 79 -18.09 12.21 7.92
C SER A 79 -18.07 10.70 7.68
N THR A 80 -17.27 9.93 8.42
CA THR A 80 -17.16 8.47 8.21
C THR A 80 -17.83 7.64 9.29
N ASP A 81 -18.55 6.58 8.87
CA ASP A 81 -19.10 5.50 9.72
C ASP A 81 -18.00 4.57 10.27
N ARG A 82 -17.00 5.13 10.96
CA ARG A 82 -15.86 4.36 11.49
C ARG A 82 -15.87 4.42 13.03
N ALA A 83 -15.62 3.29 13.70
CA ALA A 83 -16.07 3.03 15.08
C ALA A 83 -15.18 3.53 16.27
N PHE A 84 -14.01 4.13 16.04
CA PHE A 84 -12.98 4.47 17.06
C PHE A 84 -12.16 5.71 16.71
N MET A 85 -12.24 6.87 17.37
CA MET A 85 -11.42 8.12 17.18
C MET A 85 -10.37 8.22 16.03
N TYR A 86 -9.36 7.34 15.93
CA TYR A 86 -8.52 7.08 14.72
C TYR A 86 -9.30 6.74 13.43
N SER A 87 -10.60 6.56 13.58
CA SER A 87 -11.63 6.26 12.61
C SER A 87 -12.01 7.48 11.83
N TYR A 88 -11.99 8.66 12.46
CA TYR A 88 -12.21 9.91 11.77
C TYR A 88 -10.93 10.40 11.09
N THR A 89 -10.01 9.51 10.73
CA THR A 89 -8.85 9.89 9.92
C THR A 89 -8.67 9.00 8.69
N ALA A 90 -8.46 9.61 7.53
CA ALA A 90 -7.95 8.96 6.35
C ALA A 90 -6.41 8.95 6.40
N PHE A 91 -5.80 7.93 5.81
CA PHE A 91 -4.35 7.86 5.78
C PHE A 91 -3.80 8.74 4.67
N GLY A 92 -2.88 9.62 5.03
CA GLY A 92 -2.26 10.51 4.06
C GLY A 92 -1.48 9.78 2.99
N LEU A 93 -0.91 8.61 3.27
CA LEU A 93 -0.10 7.85 2.30
C LEU A 93 -0.95 6.89 1.43
N ASP A 94 -2.26 6.81 1.69
CA ASP A 94 -3.18 6.08 0.82
C ASP A 94 -3.45 6.90 -0.44
N SER A 95 -3.31 6.28 -1.61
CA SER A 95 -3.49 6.94 -2.90
C SER A 95 -4.87 7.57 -3.05
N ARG A 96 -5.91 6.99 -2.42
CA ARG A 96 -7.30 7.49 -2.49
C ARG A 96 -7.50 8.80 -1.75
N SER A 97 -6.54 9.20 -0.92
CA SER A 97 -6.50 10.52 -0.29
C SER A 97 -6.11 11.63 -1.29
N LEU A 98 -5.59 11.27 -2.48
CA LEU A 98 -5.32 12.23 -3.54
C LEU A 98 -6.61 12.67 -4.24
N LEU A 99 -6.82 13.98 -4.26
CA LEU A 99 -7.89 14.64 -5.02
C LEU A 99 -7.45 15.06 -6.43
N VAL A 100 -6.18 14.88 -6.76
CA VAL A 100 -5.58 15.22 -8.05
C VAL A 100 -4.72 14.08 -8.55
N ASP A 101 -4.61 13.97 -9.88
CA ASP A 101 -3.82 12.93 -10.50
C ASP A 101 -2.32 13.12 -10.23
N PRO A 102 -1.63 12.09 -9.69
CA PRO A 102 -0.17 12.08 -9.64
C PRO A 102 0.42 11.95 -11.05
N ALA A 103 1.68 12.38 -11.23
CA ALA A 103 2.34 12.42 -12.54
C ALA A 103 2.24 11.10 -13.33
N TRP A 104 2.35 9.95 -12.65
CA TRP A 104 2.24 8.63 -13.31
C TRP A 104 0.87 8.39 -13.96
N CYS A 105 -0.22 8.96 -13.44
CA CYS A 105 -1.54 8.88 -14.08
C CYS A 105 -1.57 9.66 -15.41
N ILE A 106 -0.94 10.84 -15.40
CA ILE A 106 -0.84 11.69 -16.59
C ILE A 106 0.02 11.01 -17.66
N LEU A 107 1.14 10.41 -17.26
CA LEU A 107 2.06 9.72 -18.14
C LEU A 107 1.43 8.47 -18.77
N GLU A 108 0.72 7.64 -18.01
CA GLU A 108 0.04 6.46 -18.56
C GLU A 108 -1.01 6.86 -19.61
N ARG A 109 -1.85 7.87 -19.32
CA ARG A 109 -2.85 8.35 -20.28
C ARG A 109 -2.25 8.90 -21.58
N ARG A 110 -1.00 9.36 -21.53
CA ARG A 110 -0.24 9.81 -22.71
C ARG A 110 0.51 8.67 -23.41
N GLY A 111 0.33 7.42 -22.98
CA GLY A 111 0.93 6.23 -23.59
C GLY A 111 2.38 5.99 -23.21
N PHE A 112 2.90 6.65 -22.17
CA PHE A 112 4.27 6.39 -21.70
C PHE A 112 4.35 5.05 -20.96
N ARG A 113 5.40 4.28 -21.23
CA ARG A 113 5.76 3.09 -20.46
C ARG A 113 6.46 3.52 -19.18
N GLN A 114 5.96 3.07 -18.03
CA GLN A 114 6.48 3.43 -16.72
C GLN A 114 6.40 2.25 -15.75
N LEU A 115 7.18 2.33 -14.67
CA LEU A 115 7.13 1.46 -13.52
C LEU A 115 7.23 2.34 -12.26
N VAL A 116 6.28 2.17 -11.33
CA VAL A 116 6.32 2.85 -10.02
C VAL A 116 6.64 1.80 -8.96
N VAL A 117 7.67 2.04 -8.14
CA VAL A 117 8.08 1.10 -7.09
C VAL A 117 8.15 1.83 -5.76
N GLY A 118 7.40 1.36 -4.78
CA GLY A 118 7.48 1.78 -3.38
C GLY A 118 7.18 3.25 -3.10
N TYR A 119 6.70 4.02 -4.08
CA TYR A 119 6.48 5.44 -3.90
C TYR A 119 5.28 5.70 -2.97
N PRO A 120 5.36 6.56 -1.94
CA PRO A 120 4.20 6.91 -1.11
C PRO A 120 3.01 7.40 -1.93
N LEU A 121 1.77 6.99 -1.59
CA LEU A 121 0.56 7.28 -2.39
C LEU A 121 0.46 6.53 -3.72
N SER A 122 1.35 5.58 -4.00
CA SER A 122 1.19 4.69 -5.16
C SER A 122 0.18 3.55 -4.90
N TRP A 123 -0.25 3.36 -3.65
CA TRP A 123 -1.16 2.29 -3.26
C TRP A 123 -2.47 2.79 -2.64
N PRO A 124 -3.64 2.22 -3.02
CA PRO A 124 -3.84 1.28 -4.13
C PRO A 124 -3.51 1.91 -5.49
N PRO A 125 -3.09 1.13 -6.50
CA PRO A 125 -2.62 1.69 -7.76
C PRO A 125 -3.75 2.30 -8.60
N PHE A 126 -3.50 3.48 -9.17
CA PHE A 126 -4.38 4.13 -10.15
C PHE A 126 -4.08 3.76 -11.60
N VAL A 127 -2.89 3.20 -11.84
CA VAL A 127 -2.32 2.93 -13.16
C VAL A 127 -1.69 1.54 -13.18
N ARG A 128 -1.39 1.05 -14.39
CA ARG A 128 -0.67 -0.22 -14.54
C ARG A 128 0.80 -0.09 -14.11
N ASN A 129 1.46 -1.24 -13.92
CA ASN A 129 2.89 -1.33 -13.57
C ASN A 129 3.26 -0.54 -12.29
N VAL A 130 2.55 -0.80 -11.21
CA VAL A 130 2.85 -0.26 -9.88
C VAL A 130 3.14 -1.40 -8.91
N ILE A 131 4.31 -1.34 -8.28
CA ILE A 131 4.69 -2.16 -7.13
C ILE A 131 4.57 -1.24 -5.92
N GLY A 132 3.41 -1.23 -5.26
CA GLY A 132 3.16 -0.32 -4.14
C GLY A 132 3.95 -0.70 -2.88
N ALA A 133 4.36 0.30 -2.10
CA ALA A 133 4.75 0.10 -0.70
C ALA A 133 3.52 0.28 0.19
N TYR A 134 3.28 -0.68 1.08
CA TYR A 134 2.12 -0.64 1.98
C TYR A 134 2.52 -0.14 3.36
N PHE A 135 1.81 0.86 3.87
CA PHE A 135 2.00 1.39 5.22
C PHE A 135 0.74 1.12 6.05
N ASN A 136 0.79 0.03 6.83
CA ASN A 136 -0.03 -0.36 7.99
C ASN A 136 -1.59 -0.48 7.83
N TYR A 137 -2.11 -1.73 7.81
CA TYR A 137 -3.54 -2.03 7.63
C TYR A 137 -4.33 -1.86 8.94
N ASP A 138 -3.65 -1.97 10.09
CA ASP A 138 -4.32 -2.06 11.38
C ASP A 138 -4.96 -0.74 11.84
N LEU A 139 -4.56 0.39 11.24
CA LEU A 139 -5.11 1.71 11.54
C LEU A 139 -6.43 2.02 10.81
N HIS A 140 -6.87 1.18 9.86
CA HIS A 140 -7.99 1.50 8.95
C HIS A 140 -9.01 0.37 8.81
N LEU A 141 -9.41 -0.25 9.92
CA LEU A 141 -10.53 -1.19 9.91
C LEU A 141 -11.86 -0.43 9.77
N LYS A 142 -12.48 -0.44 8.58
CA LYS A 142 -13.84 0.08 8.37
C LYS A 142 -14.87 -0.89 8.95
N GLU A 143 -15.90 -0.36 9.62
CA GLU A 143 -16.97 -1.20 10.19
C GLU A 143 -17.70 -1.99 9.10
N SER A 144 -17.90 -1.39 7.92
CA SER A 144 -18.51 -2.04 6.75
C SER A 144 -17.75 -3.26 6.21
N GLN A 145 -16.51 -3.46 6.63
CA GLN A 145 -15.64 -4.55 6.20
C GLN A 145 -15.47 -5.63 7.28
N ARG A 146 -16.10 -5.42 8.44
CA ARG A 146 -16.22 -6.42 9.49
C ARG A 146 -17.37 -7.34 9.18
N LEU A 147 -17.11 -8.63 9.26
CA LEU A 147 -18.12 -9.66 9.07
C LEU A 147 -18.16 -10.52 10.32
N LYS A 148 -19.38 -10.73 10.83
CA LYS A 148 -19.63 -11.77 11.82
C LYS A 148 -20.06 -13.03 11.09
N VAL A 149 -19.18 -14.03 11.04
CA VAL A 149 -19.42 -15.32 10.41
C VAL A 149 -19.97 -16.27 11.47
N SER A 150 -21.20 -16.76 11.28
CA SER A 150 -21.76 -17.81 12.13
C SER A 150 -21.02 -19.13 11.92
N LEU A 151 -20.72 -19.82 13.02
CA LEU A 151 -20.10 -21.14 13.02
C LEU A 151 -21.13 -22.17 13.48
N LYS A 152 -21.37 -23.20 12.68
CA LYS A 152 -22.16 -24.38 13.04
C LYS A 152 -21.23 -25.57 13.04
N ASP A 153 -21.22 -26.33 14.13
CA ASP A 153 -20.30 -27.46 14.32
C ASP A 153 -18.83 -27.05 14.09
N CYS A 154 -18.46 -25.89 14.64
CA CYS A 154 -17.16 -25.24 14.46
C CYS A 154 -16.83 -24.79 13.03
N GLU A 155 -17.75 -24.85 12.08
CA GLU A 155 -17.51 -24.49 10.68
C GLU A 155 -18.38 -23.33 10.21
N GLY A 156 -17.82 -22.44 9.40
CA GLY A 156 -18.54 -21.33 8.79
C GLY A 156 -17.93 -20.92 7.46
N SER A 157 -18.63 -20.07 6.70
CA SER A 157 -18.10 -19.56 5.45
C SER A 157 -18.66 -18.19 5.10
N PHE A 158 -17.93 -17.47 4.24
CA PHE A 158 -18.35 -16.19 3.69
C PHE A 158 -17.79 -16.02 2.27
N LYS A 159 -18.29 -15.03 1.55
CA LYS A 159 -17.87 -14.73 0.18
C LYS A 159 -17.19 -13.38 0.08
N VAL A 160 -16.14 -13.33 -0.72
CA VAL A 160 -15.44 -12.12 -1.10
C VAL A 160 -15.32 -12.14 -2.61
N GLY A 161 -16.07 -11.29 -3.32
CA GLY A 161 -16.22 -11.41 -4.77
C GLY A 161 -16.77 -12.77 -5.18
N ASN A 162 -16.07 -13.48 -6.06
CA ASN A 162 -16.40 -14.86 -6.44
C ASN A 162 -15.67 -15.94 -5.62
N SER A 163 -14.84 -15.56 -4.65
CA SER A 163 -14.14 -16.51 -3.79
C SER A 163 -14.99 -16.85 -2.57
N CYS A 164 -15.10 -18.15 -2.28
CA CYS A 164 -15.68 -18.65 -1.04
C CYS A 164 -14.54 -18.95 -0.06
N VAL A 165 -14.65 -18.43 1.16
CA VAL A 165 -13.71 -18.67 2.24
C VAL A 165 -14.43 -19.47 3.31
N SER A 166 -13.88 -20.61 3.70
CA SER A 166 -14.36 -21.40 4.82
C SER A 166 -13.45 -21.23 6.03
N LEU A 167 -14.06 -21.26 7.21
CA LEU A 167 -13.41 -21.17 8.50
C LEU A 167 -13.78 -22.42 9.29
N ARG A 168 -12.78 -23.02 9.93
CA ARG A 168 -12.99 -24.11 10.90
C ARG A 168 -12.30 -23.72 12.20
N ALA A 169 -13.09 -23.53 13.24
CA ALA A 169 -12.61 -23.09 14.54
C ALA A 169 -11.81 -24.18 15.26
N GLY A 170 -10.70 -23.75 15.86
CA GLY A 170 -9.99 -24.48 16.90
C GLY A 170 -9.90 -23.64 18.17
N ASP A 171 -9.04 -24.02 19.11
CA ASP A 171 -9.06 -23.47 20.48
C ASP A 171 -8.72 -21.97 20.57
N ARG A 172 -7.83 -21.46 19.70
CA ARG A 172 -7.31 -20.07 19.73
C ARG A 172 -7.32 -19.35 18.38
N GLY A 173 -7.95 -19.96 17.38
CA GLY A 173 -7.87 -19.50 16.00
C GLY A 173 -8.75 -20.32 15.07
N VAL A 174 -8.59 -20.09 13.78
CA VAL A 174 -9.35 -20.78 12.73
C VAL A 174 -8.39 -21.32 11.67
N ILE A 175 -8.73 -22.49 11.11
CA ILE A 175 -8.20 -22.90 9.81
C ILE A 175 -9.02 -22.15 8.76
N LEU A 176 -8.37 -21.28 8.01
CA LEU A 176 -8.94 -20.56 6.88
C LEU A 176 -8.63 -21.33 5.60
N ALA A 177 -9.64 -21.60 4.78
CA ALA A 177 -9.45 -22.22 3.48
C ALA A 177 -10.10 -21.41 2.34
N CYS A 178 -9.38 -21.25 1.24
CA CYS A 178 -9.85 -20.55 0.04
C CYS A 178 -9.12 -21.08 -1.20
N ARG A 179 -9.87 -21.51 -2.23
CA ARG A 179 -9.34 -22.02 -3.51
C ARG A 179 -8.22 -23.07 -3.37
N GLY A 180 -8.41 -24.04 -2.47
CA GLY A 180 -7.46 -25.14 -2.26
C GLY A 180 -6.20 -24.78 -1.45
N ARG A 181 -6.09 -23.53 -0.96
CA ARG A 181 -5.12 -23.15 0.06
C ARG A 181 -5.77 -23.22 1.43
N GLU A 182 -5.03 -23.75 2.40
CA GLU A 182 -5.41 -23.73 3.82
C GLU A 182 -4.28 -23.09 4.63
N GLU A 183 -4.63 -22.28 5.62
CA GLU A 183 -3.68 -21.70 6.56
C GLU A 183 -4.31 -21.53 7.96
N TRP A 184 -3.46 -21.57 8.98
CA TRP A 184 -3.87 -21.31 10.36
C TRP A 184 -3.84 -19.80 10.64
N LEU A 185 -4.91 -19.29 11.24
CA LEU A 185 -5.07 -17.88 11.58
C LEU A 185 -5.43 -17.71 13.06
N GLU A 186 -4.51 -17.11 13.82
CA GLU A 186 -4.73 -16.78 15.24
C GLU A 186 -5.54 -15.49 15.40
N VAL A 187 -6.21 -15.33 16.55
CA VAL A 187 -6.91 -14.08 16.89
C VAL A 187 -5.90 -12.93 16.93
N GLY A 188 -6.19 -11.87 16.18
CA GLY A 188 -5.32 -10.72 15.93
C GLY A 188 -4.43 -10.84 14.69
N GLY A 189 -4.24 -12.05 14.17
CA GLY A 189 -3.41 -12.34 13.00
C GLY A 189 -4.08 -12.03 11.67
N TRP A 190 -3.25 -11.89 10.63
CA TRP A 190 -3.66 -11.73 9.24
C TRP A 190 -3.35 -12.97 8.40
N SER A 191 -4.29 -13.35 7.54
CA SER A 191 -4.13 -14.42 6.55
C SER A 191 -3.07 -14.04 5.51
N SER A 192 -2.58 -14.97 4.71
CA SER A 192 -1.87 -14.67 3.47
C SER A 192 -2.79 -13.95 2.47
N TRP A 193 -2.21 -13.48 1.36
CA TRP A 193 -2.97 -12.91 0.24
C TRP A 193 -3.80 -13.99 -0.48
N LEU A 194 -5.12 -13.81 -0.51
CA LEU A 194 -6.09 -14.72 -1.11
C LEU A 194 -6.63 -14.13 -2.43
N PRO A 195 -6.65 -14.89 -3.53
CA PRO A 195 -7.14 -14.40 -4.81
C PRO A 195 -8.68 -14.33 -4.85
N THR A 196 -9.22 -13.37 -5.61
CA THR A 196 -10.64 -13.22 -5.92
C THR A 196 -10.87 -12.54 -7.27
N SER A 197 -12.12 -12.39 -7.69
CA SER A 197 -12.53 -11.50 -8.76
C SER A 197 -13.91 -10.91 -8.51
N ILE A 198 -14.14 -9.68 -8.97
CA ILE A 198 -15.43 -8.97 -8.91
C ILE A 198 -15.75 -8.47 -10.31
N LYS A 199 -16.92 -8.84 -10.85
CA LYS A 199 -17.40 -8.36 -12.16
C LYS A 199 -16.35 -8.51 -13.28
N GLY A 200 -15.55 -9.57 -13.24
CA GLY A 200 -14.52 -9.87 -14.26
C GLY A 200 -13.11 -9.36 -13.94
N SER A 201 -12.95 -8.39 -13.03
CA SER A 201 -11.63 -7.90 -12.61
C SER A 201 -11.04 -8.82 -11.55
N ARG A 202 -9.81 -9.32 -11.77
CA ARG A 202 -9.08 -10.13 -10.78
C ARG A 202 -8.53 -9.26 -9.65
N GLY A 203 -8.33 -9.90 -8.51
CA GLY A 203 -7.99 -9.23 -7.28
C GLY A 203 -7.44 -10.14 -6.21
N PHE A 204 -7.04 -9.53 -5.10
CA PHE A 204 -6.63 -10.22 -3.89
C PHE A 204 -7.30 -9.56 -2.68
N PHE A 205 -7.31 -10.25 -1.56
CA PHE A 205 -7.75 -9.75 -0.26
C PHE A 205 -7.02 -10.51 0.85
N ARG A 206 -7.08 -10.02 2.08
CA ARG A 206 -6.65 -10.70 3.30
C ARG A 206 -7.79 -10.71 4.31
N VAL A 207 -7.67 -11.61 5.27
CA VAL A 207 -8.62 -11.74 6.37
C VAL A 207 -7.87 -11.57 7.68
N LYS A 208 -8.33 -10.68 8.55
CA LYS A 208 -7.87 -10.61 9.95
C LYS A 208 -8.89 -11.32 10.83
N LEU A 209 -8.47 -12.22 11.70
CA LEU A 209 -9.35 -12.76 12.73
C LEU A 209 -9.39 -11.75 13.88
N LEU A 210 -10.53 -11.10 14.11
CA LEU A 210 -10.66 -10.10 15.18
C LEU A 210 -11.02 -10.76 16.51
N LYS A 211 -11.94 -11.73 16.46
CA LYS A 211 -12.45 -12.43 17.64
C LYS A 211 -13.00 -13.78 17.26
N LEU A 212 -12.86 -14.75 18.16
CA LEU A 212 -13.47 -16.07 18.05
C LEU A 212 -14.38 -16.29 19.27
N GLY A 213 -15.65 -16.56 19.02
CA GLY A 213 -16.63 -17.01 20.00
C GLY A 213 -17.01 -18.48 19.75
N GLY A 214 -17.82 -19.06 20.64
CA GLY A 214 -18.21 -20.48 20.54
C GLY A 214 -19.01 -20.82 19.27
N ASP A 215 -19.80 -19.87 18.77
CA ASP A 215 -20.70 -20.03 17.63
C ASP A 215 -20.47 -18.98 16.53
N PHE A 216 -19.39 -18.19 16.61
CA PHE A 216 -19.06 -17.18 15.60
C PHE A 216 -17.57 -16.86 15.51
N ALA A 217 -17.14 -16.38 14.35
CA ALA A 217 -15.88 -15.67 14.16
C ALA A 217 -16.17 -14.24 13.68
N GLU A 218 -15.63 -13.23 14.35
CA GLU A 218 -15.59 -11.87 13.81
C GLU A 218 -14.29 -11.72 13.03
N ILE A 219 -14.43 -11.39 11.76
CA ILE A 219 -13.33 -11.21 10.84
C ILE A 219 -13.37 -9.82 10.23
N TYR A 220 -12.21 -9.38 9.77
CA TYR A 220 -12.09 -8.24 8.89
C TYR A 220 -11.63 -8.71 7.52
N VAL A 221 -12.32 -8.27 6.47
CA VAL A 221 -11.88 -8.52 5.09
C VAL A 221 -11.24 -7.25 4.56
N SER A 222 -9.96 -7.32 4.20
CA SER A 222 -9.28 -6.18 3.58
C SER A 222 -9.97 -5.80 2.27
N GLU A 223 -9.71 -4.59 1.79
CA GLU A 223 -10.31 -4.17 0.53
C GLU A 223 -9.91 -5.10 -0.60
N ILE A 224 -10.86 -5.36 -1.49
CA ILE A 224 -10.64 -6.25 -2.63
C ILE A 224 -9.85 -5.48 -3.66
N PHE A 225 -8.58 -5.84 -3.83
CA PHE A 225 -7.70 -5.21 -4.80
C PHE A 225 -8.23 -5.47 -6.20
N ARG A 226 -8.44 -4.43 -7.00
CA ARG A 226 -8.81 -4.58 -8.40
C ARG A 226 -7.54 -4.43 -9.23
N GLU A 227 -7.31 -5.41 -10.11
CA GLU A 227 -6.35 -5.37 -11.22
C GLU A 227 -4.86 -5.52 -10.86
N LEU A 228 -4.47 -6.74 -10.45
CA LEU A 228 -3.07 -7.20 -10.52
C LEU A 228 -2.68 -7.80 -11.89
N ASP A 229 -3.63 -7.94 -12.82
CA ASP A 229 -3.38 -8.30 -14.23
C ASP A 229 -2.56 -7.23 -14.98
N THR A 230 -2.16 -6.16 -14.29
CA THR A 230 -1.50 -4.96 -14.82
C THR A 230 0.02 -4.98 -14.67
N ILE A 231 0.60 -6.04 -14.13
CA ILE A 231 2.03 -6.33 -14.15
C ILE A 231 2.29 -7.26 -15.35
N GLU A 232 2.46 -6.69 -16.54
CA GLU A 232 2.92 -7.47 -17.70
C GLU A 232 4.44 -7.58 -17.70
N GLY A 233 4.93 -8.82 -17.75
CA GLY A 233 6.33 -9.13 -18.03
C GLY A 233 7.13 -9.54 -16.78
N GLY A 234 8.01 -10.52 -16.96
CA GLY A 234 8.90 -11.04 -15.91
C GLY A 234 9.88 -10.03 -15.31
N LEU A 235 9.79 -8.74 -15.65
CA LEU A 235 10.60 -7.66 -15.08
C LEU A 235 10.21 -7.37 -13.62
N ALA A 236 8.91 -7.34 -13.29
CA ALA A 236 8.49 -7.15 -11.91
C ALA A 236 8.85 -8.36 -11.03
N SER A 237 8.71 -9.59 -11.57
CA SER A 237 9.17 -10.81 -10.87
C SER A 237 10.68 -10.77 -10.62
N LYS A 238 11.49 -10.38 -11.62
CA LYS A 238 12.94 -10.24 -11.49
C LYS A 238 13.36 -9.10 -10.56
N LEU A 239 12.63 -7.99 -10.55
CA LEU A 239 12.86 -6.87 -9.63
C LEU A 239 12.49 -7.27 -8.20
N MET A 240 11.40 -8.00 -7.99
CA MET A 240 11.02 -8.50 -6.67
C MET A 240 12.01 -9.55 -6.16
N GLU A 241 12.51 -10.45 -7.01
CA GLU A 241 13.59 -11.39 -6.66
C GLU A 241 14.91 -10.66 -6.35
N GLY A 242 15.28 -9.64 -7.14
CA GLY A 242 16.53 -8.89 -6.96
C GLY A 242 16.51 -7.85 -5.84
N MET A 243 15.33 -7.44 -5.37
CA MET A 243 15.14 -6.49 -4.26
C MET A 243 14.77 -7.20 -2.94
N GLU A 244 14.77 -8.53 -2.91
CA GLU A 244 14.28 -9.34 -1.78
C GLU A 244 12.85 -8.95 -1.31
N ILE A 245 12.05 -8.41 -2.24
CA ILE A 245 10.65 -8.04 -1.99
C ILE A 245 9.80 -9.30 -2.19
N TYR A 246 9.66 -10.07 -1.12
CA TYR A 246 8.79 -11.25 -1.10
C TYR A 246 7.34 -10.84 -0.82
N PRO A 247 6.33 -11.56 -1.36
CA PRO A 247 5.01 -11.59 -0.73
C PRO A 247 5.16 -12.24 0.65
N GLY A 248 5.52 -11.43 1.64
CA GLY A 248 5.76 -11.86 3.01
C GLY A 248 4.46 -12.26 3.70
N THR A 249 4.60 -13.11 4.71
CA THR A 249 3.54 -13.46 5.68
C THR A 249 3.17 -12.29 6.61
N GLY A 250 3.87 -11.14 6.52
CA GLY A 250 3.59 -9.89 7.22
C GLY A 250 2.74 -8.88 6.43
N ASP A 251 2.49 -7.70 7.02
CA ASP A 251 1.55 -6.65 6.58
C ASP A 251 1.91 -5.86 5.31
N GLY A 252 2.51 -6.52 4.30
CA GLY A 252 2.77 -5.93 2.98
C GLY A 252 4.00 -6.48 2.27
N PHE A 253 4.24 -5.99 1.05
CA PHE A 253 5.52 -6.09 0.35
C PHE A 253 6.51 -5.12 1.02
N GLY A 254 7.27 -5.60 2.00
CA GLY A 254 8.40 -4.89 2.57
C GLY A 254 9.68 -5.25 1.83
N LEU A 255 10.60 -4.29 1.70
CA LEU A 255 12.02 -4.60 1.56
C LEU A 255 12.43 -5.30 2.85
N TYR A 256 12.75 -6.60 2.78
CA TYR A 256 13.49 -7.28 3.85
C TYR A 256 14.98 -7.06 3.66
#